data_AF-A0A167MLN3-F1
#
_entry.id   AF-A0A167MLN3-F1
#
_cell.length_a   1.000
_cell.length_b   1.000
_cell.length_c   1.000
_cell.angle_alpha   90.00
_cell.angle_beta   90.00
_cell.angle_gamma   90.00
#
_symmetry.space_group_name_H-M   'P 1'
#
loop_
_entity.id
_entity.type
_entity.pdbx_description
1 polymer ?
#
loop_
_entity_poly.entity_id
_entity_poly.type
_entity_poly.pdbx_seq_one_letter_code
_entity_poly.pdbx_strand_id
1 'polypeptide(L)'
;MYCIPYLLIAQETAYLWDFGDGTTSTEESPTHEYSTPGIYTVSLTASINEKLSYSQQYEVNAISPAIKSISLALPDMIEVGKRVNARVLLSSDYDLSLDYQWEFPGGLFHTGQEIDFIFDEVGTHAVSVKAYYDDVMVAHDNFEFIVVPNNENTSDPVEPTAPSNQVQTSTAESSSGGTLGWLTPLLLLVTLRKRSVYANALN
;
A
#
# COMPACT_ATOMS: atom_id res chain seq x y z
N MET A 1 39.60 -2.67 -63.68
CA MET A 1 38.23 -2.44 -63.20
C MET A 1 38.21 -2.85 -61.74
N TYR A 2 38.46 -1.90 -60.83
CA TYR A 2 38.56 -2.19 -59.40
C TYR A 2 37.16 -2.12 -58.81
N CYS A 3 36.61 -3.28 -58.45
CA CYS A 3 35.44 -3.34 -57.58
C CYS A 3 35.94 -2.94 -56.20
N ILE A 4 35.61 -1.72 -55.75
CA ILE A 4 35.80 -1.34 -54.37
C ILE A 4 34.81 -2.22 -53.59
N PRO A 5 35.26 -3.17 -52.76
CA PRO A 5 34.32 -3.91 -51.96
C PRO A 5 33.65 -2.88 -51.07
N TYR A 6 32.33 -2.74 -51.20
CA TYR A 6 31.52 -2.11 -50.19
C TYR A 6 31.97 -2.76 -48.88
N LEU A 7 32.64 -1.97 -48.03
CA LEU A 7 32.98 -2.38 -46.69
C LEU A 7 31.62 -2.56 -46.02
N LEU A 8 31.06 -3.76 -46.14
CA LEU A 8 30.03 -4.23 -45.23
C LEU A 8 30.79 -4.36 -43.92
N ILE A 9 30.96 -3.24 -43.23
CA ILE A 9 31.41 -3.20 -41.86
C ILE A 9 30.41 -4.11 -41.16
N ALA A 10 30.85 -5.31 -40.77
CA ALA A 10 30.06 -6.16 -39.91
C ALA A 10 29.69 -5.27 -38.73
N GLN A 11 28.38 -5.03 -38.57
CA GLN A 11 27.91 -4.24 -37.44
C GLN A 11 28.10 -5.14 -36.22
N GLU A 12 29.15 -4.86 -35.44
CA GLU A 12 29.35 -5.54 -34.17
C GLU A 12 28.49 -4.84 -33.14
N THR A 13 27.38 -5.49 -32.79
CA THR A 13 26.51 -5.04 -31.69
C THR A 13 26.95 -5.77 -30.44
N ALA A 14 27.38 -5.02 -29.42
CA ALA A 14 27.72 -5.54 -28.11
C ALA A 14 26.66 -5.07 -27.09
N TYR A 15 26.27 -5.99 -26.21
CA TYR A 15 25.36 -5.72 -25.10
C TYR A 15 26.14 -5.78 -23.79
N LEU A 16 25.77 -4.91 -22.86
CA LEU A 16 26.21 -4.96 -21.48
C LEU A 16 25.01 -4.70 -20.58
N TRP A 17 24.64 -5.73 -19.84
CA TRP A 17 23.67 -5.69 -18.77
C TRP A 17 24.40 -5.48 -17.45
N ASP A 18 23.94 -4.52 -16.68
CA ASP A 18 24.25 -4.38 -15.25
C ASP A 18 22.93 -4.60 -14.51
N PHE A 19 22.88 -5.63 -13.65
CA PHE A 19 21.65 -5.99 -12.94
C PHE A 19 21.45 -5.18 -11.66
N GLY A 20 22.38 -4.29 -11.30
CA GLY A 20 22.27 -3.44 -10.11
C GLY A 20 22.55 -4.16 -8.79
N ASP A 21 22.86 -5.46 -8.81
CA ASP A 21 23.29 -6.26 -7.67
C ASP A 21 24.81 -6.53 -7.66
N GLY A 22 25.55 -5.89 -8.57
CA GLY A 22 26.98 -6.07 -8.76
C GLY A 22 27.36 -7.14 -9.79
N THR A 23 26.38 -7.80 -10.41
CA THR A 23 26.60 -8.75 -11.51
C THR A 23 26.27 -8.14 -12.87
N THR A 24 26.89 -8.67 -13.93
CA THR A 24 26.75 -8.16 -15.30
C THR A 24 26.66 -9.30 -16.31
N SER A 25 26.08 -9.05 -17.48
CA SER A 25 26.07 -10.00 -18.61
C SER A 25 26.33 -9.30 -19.94
N THR A 26 26.95 -10.00 -20.89
CA THR A 26 27.15 -9.53 -22.27
C THR A 26 26.26 -10.26 -23.29
N GLU A 27 25.36 -11.12 -22.81
CA GLU A 27 24.40 -11.82 -23.67
C GLU A 27 23.34 -10.85 -24.21
N GLU A 28 22.83 -11.12 -25.41
CA GLU A 28 21.74 -10.33 -26.01
C GLU A 28 20.44 -10.44 -25.21
N SER A 29 20.18 -11.60 -24.58
CA SER A 29 18.97 -11.88 -23.79
C SER A 29 19.30 -12.76 -22.57
N PRO A 30 19.96 -12.20 -21.53
CA PRO A 30 20.32 -12.97 -20.35
C PRO A 30 19.10 -13.26 -19.48
N THR A 31 19.20 -14.34 -18.70
CA THR A 31 18.32 -14.59 -17.54
C THR A 31 19.12 -14.32 -16.27
N HIS A 32 18.53 -13.61 -15.31
CA HIS A 32 19.17 -13.29 -14.03
C HIS A 32 18.22 -13.56 -12.85
N GLU A 33 18.76 -14.16 -11.78
CA GLU A 33 18.03 -14.47 -10.57
C GLU A 33 18.58 -13.66 -9.39
N TYR A 34 17.71 -12.86 -8.76
CA TYR A 34 18.07 -12.10 -7.57
C TYR A 34 17.97 -12.98 -6.33
N SER A 35 19.10 -13.20 -5.66
CA SER A 35 19.17 -13.97 -4.42
C SER A 35 18.70 -13.21 -3.18
N THR A 36 18.64 -11.88 -3.27
CA THR A 36 18.21 -11.00 -2.17
C THR A 36 16.98 -10.23 -2.65
N PRO A 37 15.91 -10.11 -1.83
CA PRO A 37 14.78 -9.28 -2.18
C PRO A 37 15.20 -7.81 -2.17
N GLY A 38 14.77 -7.08 -3.18
CA GLY A 38 15.09 -5.67 -3.30
C GLY A 38 14.50 -5.07 -4.56
N ILE A 39 14.70 -3.76 -4.70
CA ILE A 39 14.39 -3.03 -5.91
C ILE A 39 15.72 -2.73 -6.57
N TYR A 40 15.90 -3.23 -7.79
CA TYR A 40 17.16 -3.15 -8.53
C TYR A 40 16.99 -2.27 -9.76
N THR A 41 17.95 -1.38 -9.98
CA THR A 41 18.05 -0.61 -11.22
C THR A 41 18.89 -1.38 -12.22
N VAL A 42 18.24 -2.04 -13.18
CA VAL A 42 18.89 -2.77 -14.26
C VAL A 42 19.24 -1.78 -15.38
N SER A 43 20.49 -1.77 -15.83
CA SER A 43 20.93 -0.98 -16.98
C SER A 43 21.32 -1.87 -18.15
N LEU A 44 20.74 -1.60 -19.32
CA LEU A 44 21.18 -2.14 -20.60
C LEU A 44 21.99 -1.08 -21.34
N THR A 45 23.21 -1.41 -21.73
CA THR A 45 24.01 -0.63 -22.67
C THR A 45 24.24 -1.45 -23.93
N ALA A 46 23.72 -0.98 -25.06
CA ALA A 46 23.97 -1.56 -26.37
C ALA A 46 24.91 -0.64 -27.15
N SER A 47 25.97 -1.19 -27.72
CA SER A 47 26.94 -0.44 -28.52
C SER A 47 27.13 -1.05 -29.89
N ILE A 48 27.30 -0.20 -30.90
CA ILE A 48 27.55 -0.59 -32.29
C ILE A 48 28.92 -0.07 -32.70
N ASN A 49 29.81 -0.98 -33.08
CA ASN A 49 31.18 -0.70 -33.52
C ASN A 49 31.94 0.25 -32.56
N GLU A 50 31.66 0.16 -31.25
CA GLU A 50 32.19 1.04 -30.19
C GLU A 50 31.97 2.55 -30.38
N LYS A 51 31.19 2.95 -31.39
CA LYS A 51 31.05 4.34 -31.82
C LYS A 51 29.68 4.92 -31.50
N LEU A 52 28.66 4.08 -31.52
CA LEU A 52 27.31 4.43 -31.10
C LEU A 52 27.00 3.62 -29.86
N SER A 53 26.56 4.28 -28.79
CA SER A 53 26.14 3.63 -27.56
C SER A 53 24.78 4.17 -27.16
N TYR A 54 23.90 3.27 -26.75
CA TYR A 54 22.58 3.57 -26.19
C TYR A 54 22.46 2.88 -24.84
N SER A 55 22.01 3.62 -23.84
CA SER A 55 21.78 3.08 -22.50
C SER A 55 20.34 3.32 -22.06
N GLN A 56 19.75 2.30 -21.47
CA GLN A 56 18.41 2.32 -20.89
C GLN A 56 18.47 1.73 -19.48
N GLN A 57 17.61 2.23 -18.60
CA GLN A 57 17.44 1.70 -17.25
C GLN A 57 16.01 1.23 -17.01
N TYR A 58 15.87 0.19 -16.18
CA TYR A 58 14.61 -0.40 -15.74
C TYR A 58 14.67 -0.66 -14.24
N GLU A 59 13.55 -0.46 -13.55
CA GLU A 59 13.41 -0.88 -12.16
C GLU A 59 12.79 -2.28 -12.11
N VAL A 60 13.43 -3.18 -11.39
CA VAL A 60 12.97 -4.54 -11.17
C VAL A 60 12.68 -4.73 -9.69
N ASN A 61 11.43 -5.06 -9.37
CA ASN A 61 10.98 -5.40 -8.03
C ASN A 61 11.14 -6.91 -7.80
N ALA A 62 12.21 -7.31 -7.14
CA ALA A 62 12.48 -8.70 -6.75
C ALA A 62 11.81 -9.11 -5.43
N ILE A 63 10.95 -8.25 -4.85
CA ILE A 63 10.27 -8.48 -3.57
C ILE A 63 8.91 -9.14 -3.78
N SER A 64 8.16 -8.68 -4.79
CA SER A 64 6.83 -9.23 -5.10
C SER A 64 6.79 -10.74 -5.40
N PRO A 65 7.79 -11.39 -6.04
CA PRO A 65 7.77 -12.86 -6.14
C PRO A 65 8.00 -13.57 -4.80
N ALA A 66 8.55 -12.89 -3.78
CA ALA A 66 8.87 -13.51 -2.50
C ALA A 66 7.72 -13.45 -1.48
N ILE A 67 6.68 -12.64 -1.71
CA ILE A 67 5.51 -12.56 -0.83
C ILE A 67 4.50 -13.62 -1.26
N LYS A 68 4.19 -14.54 -0.35
CA LYS A 68 3.26 -15.66 -0.59
C LYS A 68 1.83 -15.28 -0.25
N SER A 69 1.62 -14.65 0.90
CA SER A 69 0.29 -14.24 1.34
C SER A 69 0.35 -13.14 2.39
N ILE A 70 -0.70 -12.32 2.41
CA ILE A 70 -1.04 -11.42 3.51
C ILE A 70 -2.19 -12.08 4.28
N SER A 71 -2.14 -12.06 5.60
CA SER A 71 -3.22 -12.53 6.46
C SER A 71 -3.35 -11.63 7.68
N LEU A 72 -4.48 -11.68 8.37
CA LEU A 72 -4.75 -10.83 9.51
C LEU A 72 -4.93 -11.64 10.79
N ALA A 73 -4.29 -11.21 11.86
CA ALA A 73 -4.68 -11.59 13.21
C ALA A 73 -5.79 -10.64 13.67
N LEU A 74 -6.98 -11.20 13.89
CA LEU A 74 -8.20 -10.51 14.27
C LEU A 74 -8.85 -11.22 15.47
N PRO A 75 -9.70 -10.54 16.25
CA PRO A 75 -10.57 -11.22 17.21
C PRO A 75 -11.60 -12.10 16.50
N ASP A 76 -12.08 -13.14 17.19
CA ASP A 76 -13.09 -14.08 16.66
C ASP A 76 -14.42 -13.40 16.32
N MET A 77 -14.73 -12.29 16.99
CA MET A 77 -15.95 -11.53 16.82
C MET A 77 -15.66 -10.04 16.86
N ILE A 78 -16.30 -9.30 15.94
CA ILE A 78 -16.19 -7.85 15.84
C ILE A 78 -17.57 -7.25 16.04
N GLU A 79 -17.74 -6.51 17.11
CA GLU A 79 -18.99 -5.84 17.46
C GLU A 79 -18.92 -4.36 17.08
N VAL A 80 -20.04 -3.81 16.61
CA VAL A 80 -20.18 -2.39 16.31
C VAL A 80 -19.88 -1.53 17.55
N GLY A 81 -19.13 -0.45 17.38
CA GLY A 81 -18.75 0.47 18.45
C GLY A 81 -17.69 -0.04 19.42
N LYS A 82 -17.18 -1.28 19.26
CA LYS A 82 -16.06 -1.81 20.05
C LYS A 82 -14.74 -1.61 19.33
N ARG A 83 -13.66 -1.44 20.11
CA ARG A 83 -12.29 -1.37 19.58
C ARG A 83 -11.85 -2.74 19.09
N VAL A 84 -11.34 -2.77 17.86
CA VAL A 84 -10.72 -3.93 17.23
C VAL A 84 -9.23 -3.66 17.12
N ASN A 85 -8.43 -4.58 17.63
CA ASN A 85 -7.00 -4.62 17.35
C ASN A 85 -6.77 -5.62 16.19
N ALA A 86 -6.05 -5.18 15.17
CA ALA A 86 -5.72 -6.01 14.01
C ALA A 86 -4.24 -5.92 13.70
N ARG A 87 -3.64 -7.06 13.36
CA ARG A 87 -2.23 -7.15 12.97
C ARG A 87 -2.08 -7.87 11.64
N VAL A 88 -1.26 -7.32 10.76
CA VAL A 88 -0.82 -7.98 9.52
C VAL A 88 0.20 -9.08 9.84
N LEU A 89 -0.08 -10.26 9.29
CA LEU A 89 0.81 -11.42 9.24
C LEU A 89 1.27 -11.60 7.80
N LEU A 90 2.57 -11.50 7.56
CA LEU A 90 3.17 -11.68 6.25
C LEU A 90 3.76 -13.09 6.15
N SER A 91 3.43 -13.79 5.07
CA SER A 91 4.12 -15.02 4.66
C SER A 91 5.02 -14.71 3.47
N SER A 92 6.32 -14.88 3.63
CA SER A 92 7.32 -14.60 2.61
C SER A 92 8.50 -15.57 2.66
N ASP A 93 9.26 -15.64 1.57
CA ASP A 93 10.53 -16.39 1.52
C ASP A 93 11.67 -15.71 2.28
N TYR A 94 11.54 -14.41 2.55
CA TYR A 94 12.53 -13.59 3.25
C TYR A 94 11.91 -12.84 4.43
N ASP A 95 12.74 -12.45 5.39
CA ASP A 95 12.36 -11.54 6.47
C ASP A 95 12.32 -10.10 5.92
N LEU A 96 11.12 -9.65 5.54
CA LEU A 96 10.90 -8.35 4.91
C LEU A 96 10.39 -7.35 5.94
N SER A 97 11.08 -6.21 6.05
CA SER A 97 10.58 -5.04 6.77
C SER A 97 9.75 -4.19 5.81
N LEU A 98 8.43 -4.24 5.95
CA LEU A 98 7.48 -3.53 5.10
C LEU A 98 6.68 -2.49 5.89
N ASP A 99 6.32 -1.41 5.19
CA ASP A 99 5.32 -0.47 5.65
C ASP A 99 3.93 -0.93 5.20
N TYR A 100 2.92 -0.71 6.04
CA TYR A 100 1.55 -1.15 5.76
C TYR A 100 0.60 0.03 5.77
N GLN A 101 -0.30 0.04 4.79
CA GLN A 101 -1.41 0.97 4.71
C GLN A 101 -2.72 0.19 4.62
N TRP A 102 -3.66 0.55 5.47
CA TRP A 102 -5.01 0.02 5.49
C TRP A 102 -5.95 1.07 4.90
N GLU A 103 -6.83 0.66 4.00
CA GLU A 103 -7.84 1.50 3.36
C GLU A 103 -9.22 0.94 3.69
N PHE A 104 -9.98 1.69 4.49
CA PHE A 104 -11.32 1.36 4.92
C PHE A 104 -12.36 1.95 3.96
N PRO A 105 -13.61 1.44 3.97
CA PRO A 105 -14.71 2.05 3.25
C PRO A 105 -14.83 3.55 3.56
N GLY A 106 -15.11 4.36 2.54
CA GLY A 106 -15.17 5.82 2.68
C GLY A 106 -13.82 6.54 2.58
N GLY A 107 -12.73 5.82 2.30
CA GLY A 107 -11.40 6.42 2.04
C GLY A 107 -10.65 6.82 3.31
N LEU A 108 -10.99 6.21 4.45
CA LEU A 108 -10.20 6.35 5.67
C LEU A 108 -8.95 5.47 5.57
N PHE A 109 -7.81 6.00 6.01
CA PHE A 109 -6.55 5.30 5.95
C PHE A 109 -5.89 5.18 7.33
N HIS A 110 -5.33 4.01 7.61
CA HIS A 110 -4.45 3.77 8.74
C HIS A 110 -3.10 3.27 8.24
N THR A 111 -2.05 3.48 9.03
CA THR A 111 -0.70 2.99 8.72
C THR A 111 -0.14 2.21 9.90
N GLY A 112 0.69 1.21 9.60
CA GLY A 112 1.31 0.33 10.59
C GLY A 112 0.92 -1.13 10.43
N GLN A 113 1.82 -2.02 10.87
CA GLN A 113 1.60 -3.46 10.86
C GLN A 113 0.48 -3.88 11.82
N GLU A 114 0.30 -3.13 12.91
CA GLU A 114 -0.76 -3.34 13.89
C GLU A 114 -1.49 -2.02 14.12
N ILE A 115 -2.82 -2.06 14.09
CA ILE A 115 -3.68 -0.89 14.23
C ILE A 115 -4.86 -1.19 15.13
N ASP A 116 -5.38 -0.14 15.76
CA ASP A 116 -6.67 -0.16 16.44
C ASP A 116 -7.69 0.69 15.64
N PHE A 117 -8.90 0.18 15.50
CA PHE A 117 -10.01 0.89 14.85
C PHE A 117 -11.36 0.48 15.44
N ILE A 118 -12.43 1.17 15.01
CA ILE A 118 -13.82 0.92 15.42
C ILE A 118 -14.67 0.94 14.16
N PHE A 119 -15.63 0.02 14.05
CA PHE A 119 -16.70 0.11 13.05
C PHE A 119 -17.94 0.73 13.67
N ASP A 120 -18.50 1.73 13.00
CA ASP A 120 -19.71 2.44 13.45
C ASP A 120 -21.00 1.82 12.89
N GLU A 121 -20.88 0.92 11.92
CA GLU A 121 -22.01 0.27 11.25
C GLU A 121 -21.85 -1.27 11.25
N VAL A 122 -22.96 -1.98 11.45
CA VAL A 122 -23.02 -3.43 11.30
C VAL A 122 -23.00 -3.83 9.83
N GLY A 123 -22.59 -5.07 9.55
CA GLY A 123 -22.56 -5.63 8.19
C GLY A 123 -21.15 -5.99 7.73
N THR A 124 -21.01 -6.20 6.43
CA THR A 124 -19.74 -6.59 5.81
C THR A 124 -18.99 -5.36 5.31
N HIS A 125 -17.77 -5.16 5.78
CA HIS A 125 -16.89 -4.06 5.37
C HIS A 125 -15.66 -4.61 4.66
N ALA A 126 -15.43 -4.17 3.42
CA ALA A 126 -14.23 -4.53 2.67
C ALA A 126 -13.10 -3.56 3.01
N VAL A 127 -11.98 -4.08 3.51
CA VAL A 127 -10.79 -3.31 3.87
C VAL A 127 -9.62 -3.77 3.01
N SER A 128 -8.94 -2.84 2.35
CA SER A 128 -7.76 -3.14 1.55
C SER A 128 -6.50 -2.92 2.39
N VAL A 129 -5.58 -3.89 2.35
CA VAL A 129 -4.26 -3.78 2.99
C VAL A 129 -3.21 -3.79 1.91
N LYS A 130 -2.36 -2.76 1.90
CA LYS A 130 -1.25 -2.60 0.96
C LYS A 130 0.06 -2.62 1.74
N ALA A 131 1.02 -3.40 1.25
CA ALA A 131 2.35 -3.50 1.80
C ALA A 131 3.35 -2.81 0.87
N TYR A 132 4.27 -2.05 1.45
CA TYR A 132 5.22 -1.21 0.74
C TYR A 132 6.65 -1.54 1.19
N TYR A 133 7.56 -1.54 0.23
CA TYR A 133 9.00 -1.55 0.47
C TYR A 133 9.60 -0.32 -0.19
N ASP A 134 10.25 0.54 0.58
CA ASP A 134 10.87 1.78 0.09
C ASP A 134 9.92 2.59 -0.81
N ASP A 135 8.72 2.88 -0.29
CA ASP A 135 7.61 3.58 -0.97
C ASP A 135 6.99 2.88 -2.19
N VAL A 136 7.49 1.72 -2.60
CA VAL A 136 6.93 0.93 -3.70
C VAL A 136 5.95 -0.11 -3.16
N MET A 137 4.72 -0.12 -3.69
CA MET A 137 3.73 -1.15 -3.33
C MET A 137 4.19 -2.51 -3.87
N VAL A 138 4.44 -3.45 -2.96
CA VAL A 138 4.97 -4.79 -3.29
C VAL A 138 3.91 -5.88 -3.20
N ALA A 139 2.85 -5.66 -2.42
CA ALA A 139 1.72 -6.56 -2.32
C ALA A 139 0.47 -5.80 -1.86
N HIS A 140 -0.70 -6.33 -2.18
CA HIS A 140 -1.96 -5.87 -1.62
C HIS A 140 -2.95 -7.03 -1.51
N ASP A 141 -3.88 -6.95 -0.57
CA ASP A 141 -5.00 -7.89 -0.44
C ASP A 141 -6.24 -7.19 0.12
N ASN A 142 -7.41 -7.78 -0.08
CA ASN A 142 -8.69 -7.25 0.37
C ASN A 142 -9.34 -8.24 1.35
N PHE A 143 -9.76 -7.73 2.51
CA PHE A 143 -10.34 -8.52 3.60
C PHE A 143 -11.76 -8.07 3.88
N GLU A 144 -12.66 -9.03 4.09
CA GLU A 144 -14.04 -8.77 4.51
C GLU A 144 -14.18 -8.91 6.03
N PHE A 145 -14.62 -7.83 6.66
CA PHE A 145 -14.90 -7.77 8.09
C PHE A 145 -16.40 -7.87 8.32
N ILE A 146 -16.84 -8.89 9.07
CA ILE A 146 -18.24 -9.06 9.45
C ILE A 146 -18.44 -8.44 10.83
N VAL A 147 -19.15 -7.32 10.87
CA VAL A 147 -19.45 -6.57 12.09
C VAL A 147 -20.85 -6.91 12.57
N VAL A 148 -20.95 -7.41 13.79
CA VAL A 148 -22.22 -7.81 14.40
C VAL A 148 -22.74 -6.74 15.38
N PRO A 149 -24.06 -6.72 15.67
CA PRO A 149 -24.60 -5.86 16.71
C PRO A 149 -23.94 -6.12 18.07
N ASN A 150 -23.69 -5.05 18.84
CA ASN A 150 -23.27 -5.17 20.22
C ASN A 150 -24.46 -5.63 21.07
N ASN A 151 -24.37 -6.83 21.65
CA ASN A 151 -25.47 -7.46 22.40
C ASN A 151 -25.51 -7.06 23.88
N GLU A 152 -24.81 -6.00 24.31
CA GLU A 152 -24.80 -5.51 25.69
C GLU A 152 -26.16 -4.98 26.21
N ASN A 153 -27.29 -5.29 25.57
CA ASN A 153 -28.61 -4.85 26.00
C ASN A 153 -29.63 -6.00 26.10
N THR A 154 -29.33 -7.04 26.89
CA THR A 154 -30.33 -8.00 27.36
C THR A 154 -30.07 -8.47 28.80
N SER A 155 -30.26 -7.60 29.79
CA SER A 155 -30.77 -7.99 31.12
C SER A 155 -30.82 -6.81 32.09
N ASP A 156 -31.82 -5.93 31.96
CA ASP A 156 -32.46 -5.37 33.14
C ASP A 156 -33.92 -5.85 33.12
N PRO A 157 -34.39 -6.65 34.09
CA PRO A 157 -35.81 -6.88 34.27
C PRO A 157 -36.43 -5.52 34.63
N VAL A 158 -37.25 -4.96 33.75
CA VAL A 158 -38.12 -3.84 34.13
C VAL A 158 -39.06 -4.36 35.23
N GLU A 159 -38.73 -4.05 36.48
CA GLU A 159 -39.64 -4.23 37.60
C GLU A 159 -40.89 -3.36 37.36
N PRO A 160 -42.11 -3.92 37.39
CA PRO A 160 -43.31 -3.13 37.14
C PRO A 160 -43.67 -2.31 38.37
N THR A 161 -43.21 -1.06 38.45
CA THR A 161 -43.74 -0.11 39.43
C THR A 161 -45.08 0.45 38.98
N ALA A 162 -46.11 0.20 39.79
CA ALA A 162 -47.48 0.70 39.67
C ALA A 162 -47.57 2.24 39.71
N PRO A 163 -48.67 2.86 39.23
CA PRO A 163 -48.69 4.28 38.88
C PRO A 163 -49.02 5.17 40.08
N SER A 164 -48.41 6.35 40.15
CA SER A 164 -48.93 7.46 40.96
C SER A 164 -48.86 8.77 40.19
N ASN A 165 -50.06 9.32 39.92
CA ASN A 165 -50.31 10.64 39.37
C ASN A 165 -49.85 11.75 40.33
N GLN A 166 -49.22 12.81 39.79
CA GLN A 166 -49.47 14.22 40.16
C GLN A 166 -49.13 15.14 38.96
N VAL A 167 -49.78 16.31 38.96
CA VAL A 167 -50.11 17.18 37.81
C VAL A 167 -49.37 18.55 37.90
N GLN A 168 -48.98 19.12 36.74
CA GLN A 168 -48.68 20.55 36.40
C GLN A 168 -47.47 21.26 37.09
N THR A 169 -46.71 22.26 36.56
CA THR A 169 -46.73 23.13 35.36
C THR A 169 -45.42 23.97 35.29
N SER A 170 -45.03 24.41 34.07
CA SER A 170 -44.18 25.58 33.67
C SER A 170 -42.76 25.73 34.25
N THR A 171 -41.71 26.05 33.48
CA THR A 171 -41.48 27.37 32.84
C THR A 171 -40.33 27.25 31.83
N ALA A 172 -40.42 28.00 30.72
CA ALA A 172 -39.38 28.12 29.70
C ALA A 172 -38.25 29.07 30.14
N GLU A 173 -37.01 28.79 29.72
CA GLU A 173 -35.98 29.82 29.56
C GLU A 173 -34.93 29.37 28.53
N SER A 174 -34.50 30.33 27.71
CA SER A 174 -33.60 30.21 26.56
C SER A 174 -32.14 30.50 26.92
N SER A 175 -31.23 30.07 26.02
CA SER A 175 -29.94 30.70 25.69
C SER A 175 -28.69 30.36 26.53
N SER A 176 -27.77 29.63 25.91
CA SER A 176 -26.34 29.98 25.65
C SER A 176 -25.61 28.65 25.35
N GLY A 177 -24.98 28.46 24.19
CA GLY A 177 -23.76 29.15 23.80
C GLY A 177 -22.55 28.40 24.35
N GLY A 178 -22.11 27.34 23.68
CA GLY A 178 -21.01 26.47 24.12
C GLY A 178 -20.35 25.67 23.00
N THR A 179 -19.62 26.37 22.13
CA THR A 179 -18.37 25.97 21.44
C THR A 179 -17.42 25.23 22.42
N LEU A 180 -16.56 24.24 22.13
CA LEU A 180 -15.69 23.87 21.00
C LEU A 180 -15.15 22.45 21.25
N GLY A 181 -14.67 21.77 20.20
CA GLY A 181 -13.79 20.61 20.37
C GLY A 181 -13.56 19.75 19.13
N TRP A 182 -13.33 20.36 17.97
CA TRP A 182 -12.93 19.65 16.76
C TRP A 182 -11.53 19.07 16.95
N LEU A 183 -11.39 17.75 16.92
CA LEU A 183 -10.08 17.13 16.71
C LEU A 183 -9.84 17.05 15.21
N THR A 184 -8.92 17.87 14.74
CA THR A 184 -8.41 17.88 13.37
C THR A 184 -7.77 16.53 13.02
N PRO A 185 -8.02 15.93 11.84
CA PRO A 185 -7.08 14.97 11.31
C PRO A 185 -5.82 15.72 10.87
N LEU A 186 -4.68 15.25 11.36
CA LEU A 186 -3.35 15.73 10.98
C LEU A 186 -3.19 15.51 9.47
N LEU A 187 -3.17 16.60 8.70
CA LEU A 187 -2.86 16.58 7.28
C LEU A 187 -1.38 16.25 7.11
N LEU A 188 -1.05 14.96 6.92
CA LEU A 188 0.27 14.56 6.46
C LEU A 188 0.37 14.95 4.98
N LEU A 189 0.99 16.10 4.70
CA LEU A 189 1.47 16.43 3.36
C LEU A 189 2.56 15.41 2.98
N VAL A 190 2.16 14.32 2.33
CA VAL A 190 3.10 13.56 1.49
C VAL A 190 3.40 14.46 0.29
N THR A 191 4.60 15.02 0.27
CA THR A 191 5.10 15.77 -0.87
C THR A 191 5.36 14.78 -2.01
N LEU A 192 4.36 14.58 -2.88
CA LEU A 192 4.54 13.95 -4.18
C LEU A 192 5.51 14.80 -5.02
N ARG A 193 6.81 14.54 -4.91
CA ARG A 193 7.77 14.98 -5.93
C ARG A 193 7.55 14.11 -7.17
N LYS A 194 6.68 14.54 -8.07
CA LYS A 194 6.82 14.19 -9.49
C LYS A 194 8.20 14.68 -9.95
N ARG A 195 9.19 13.80 -10.03
CA ARG A 195 10.34 14.03 -10.92
C ARG A 195 9.84 13.79 -12.34
N SER A 196 9.32 14.86 -12.95
CA SER A 196 9.24 14.95 -14.41
C SER A 196 10.67 15.01 -14.95
N VAL A 197 11.20 13.90 -15.45
CA VAL A 197 12.37 13.97 -16.33
C VAL A 197 11.86 14.51 -17.66
N TYR A 198 12.14 15.79 -17.90
CA TYR A 198 11.95 16.42 -19.19
C TYR A 198 12.87 15.73 -20.22
N ALA A 199 12.28 15.13 -21.25
CA ALA A 199 12.95 14.98 -22.53
C ALA A 199 12.39 16.08 -23.45
N ASN A 200 13.09 17.21 -23.50
CA ASN A 200 12.93 18.22 -24.55
C ASN A 200 14.09 18.07 -25.54
N ALA A 201 13.76 17.84 -26.81
CA ALA A 201 14.26 18.50 -28.02
C ALA A 201 13.89 17.59 -29.20
N LEU A 202 12.96 17.94 -30.10
CA LEU A 202 13.13 18.90 -31.21
C LEU A 202 14.50 18.79 -31.89
N ASN A 203 14.62 17.93 -32.91
CA ASN A 203 14.50 18.29 -34.33
C ASN A 203 14.63 17.03 -35.20
#